data_AF-A0A6A6PAX7-F1
#
_entry.id   AF-A0A6A6PAX7-F1
#
_cell.length_a   1.000
_cell.length_b   1.000
_cell.length_c   1.000
_cell.angle_alpha   90.00
_cell.angle_beta   90.00
_cell.angle_gamma   90.00
#
_symmetry.space_group_name_H-M   'P 1'
#
loop_
_entity.id
_entity.type
_entity.pdbx_description
1 polymer ?
#
loop_
_entity_poly.entity_id
_entity_poly.type
_entity_poly.pdbx_seq_one_letter_code
_entity_poly.pdbx_strand_id
1 'polypeptide(L)'
;MASEPSWPFGAAFSSVGLWLGHNICAYGKTEIMLQLIHLAAATGFLASVGHTFAHPDLVLPRQSAPTALCPDLQIPSGSGGRKIAVVIDSSSSNHGTDPDDLRVAAGRSLADVLVSTAEATADLQADQLAIVDFDSSATVIYELGDPAAADFSSIDSFGGTSIVSGVEAAVDELTKPESGPTADRAGIVVLTDGQGGSVASLVEQINRAIGLGIRVSFGFLAADAEGAGDPDVLAAILSSSGIYSAFDNAAAQQGFVNLVVSHGLTNGGAGDGDTSTLLAGLSIAAKVDPDGPNTFTYAAQDGEDLGFTVTSVTAGNLTCALSDASGAELATASSDESGLATINVTAPATSELQLSVSASNTSEDATFLVMVNSSLGIASHSEVKLTSETSKKHNVQMDRMW
;
A
#
# COMPACT_ATOMS: atom_id res chain seq x y z
N MET A 1 32.24 42.32 41.41
CA MET A 1 30.84 42.74 41.66
C MET A 1 29.97 41.57 41.27
N ALA A 2 29.68 40.71 42.24
CA ALA A 2 28.91 39.49 42.09
C ALA A 2 28.14 39.29 43.40
N SER A 3 26.84 39.06 43.31
CA SER A 3 26.04 38.26 44.24
C SER A 3 24.58 38.27 43.80
N GLU A 4 24.07 37.08 43.53
CA GLU A 4 22.66 36.77 43.34
C GLU A 4 21.88 36.90 44.67
N PRO A 5 20.55 37.12 44.63
CA PRO A 5 19.72 37.03 45.81
C PRO A 5 19.05 35.65 45.93
N SER A 6 19.33 35.00 47.06
CA SER A 6 18.59 33.86 47.61
C SER A 6 17.26 34.29 48.22
N TRP A 7 16.20 33.49 48.05
CA TRP A 7 15.03 33.49 48.94
C TRP A 7 14.73 32.08 49.46
N PRO A 8 14.24 31.94 50.71
CA PRO A 8 14.10 30.66 51.41
C PRO A 8 12.64 30.18 51.46
N PHE A 9 12.41 28.87 51.57
CA PHE A 9 11.22 28.33 52.26
C PHE A 9 11.54 26.96 52.87
N GLY A 10 11.17 26.80 54.14
CA GLY A 10 11.42 25.63 54.96
C GLY A 10 10.20 24.75 55.19
N ALA A 11 10.50 23.47 55.46
CA ALA A 11 9.94 22.53 56.45
C ALA A 11 8.41 22.35 56.64
N ALA A 12 7.98 21.12 56.30
CA ALA A 12 7.33 20.08 57.11
C ALA A 12 6.07 20.37 57.97
N PHE A 13 5.00 19.58 57.74
CA PHE A 13 4.07 18.94 58.71
C PHE A 13 3.26 17.86 57.92
N SER A 14 3.35 16.57 58.24
CA SER A 14 2.52 15.79 59.18
C SER A 14 1.27 15.11 58.57
N SER A 15 1.23 13.82 58.85
CA SER A 15 0.28 12.73 58.59
C SER A 15 -1.19 12.89 59.00
N VAL A 16 -2.01 12.02 58.38
CA VAL A 16 -3.16 11.20 58.87
C VAL A 16 -4.46 11.44 58.08
N GLY A 17 -5.03 10.38 57.49
CA GLY A 17 -6.40 10.41 56.97
C GLY A 17 -6.78 9.29 55.99
N LEU A 18 -6.88 8.07 56.50
CA LEU A 18 -7.41 6.86 55.86
C LEU A 18 -8.93 6.99 55.57
N TRP A 19 -9.40 6.76 54.33
CA TRP A 19 -10.65 6.02 54.08
C TRP A 19 -10.82 5.53 52.63
N LEU A 20 -11.55 4.43 52.51
CA LEU A 20 -11.62 3.46 51.42
C LEU A 20 -12.53 3.87 50.25
N GLY A 21 -12.22 3.32 49.07
CA GLY A 21 -13.13 3.23 47.92
C GLY A 21 -12.62 2.24 46.87
N HIS A 22 -12.84 0.94 47.13
CA HIS A 22 -12.62 -0.16 46.18
C HIS A 22 -13.63 -0.12 45.02
N ASN A 23 -13.19 -0.45 43.80
CA ASN A 23 -13.88 -1.38 42.90
C ASN A 23 -12.94 -1.83 41.76
N ILE A 24 -12.41 -3.04 41.90
CA ILE A 24 -11.79 -3.85 40.85
C ILE A 24 -12.43 -5.24 40.96
N CYS A 25 -13.06 -5.73 39.89
CA CYS A 25 -13.35 -7.14 39.64
C CYS A 25 -12.82 -7.42 38.22
N ALA A 26 -11.76 -8.19 37.99
CA ALA A 26 -11.50 -9.62 38.28
C ALA A 26 -12.36 -10.58 37.43
N TYR A 27 -11.72 -11.22 36.45
CA TYR A 27 -12.06 -12.57 36.00
C TYR A 27 -10.77 -13.38 35.88
N GLY A 28 -10.74 -14.49 36.62
CA GLY A 28 -9.54 -15.27 36.92
C GLY A 28 -9.26 -16.40 35.94
N LYS A 29 -7.97 -16.75 35.88
CA LYS A 29 -7.46 -18.05 35.45
C LYS A 29 -7.48 -19.02 36.63
N THR A 30 -7.80 -20.29 36.40
CA THR A 30 -7.28 -21.40 37.22
C THR A 30 -7.05 -22.64 36.36
N GLU A 31 -6.03 -23.37 36.77
CA GLU A 31 -5.16 -24.31 36.09
C GLU A 31 -5.59 -25.80 36.16
N ILE A 32 -4.99 -26.59 35.26
CA ILE A 32 -4.43 -27.96 35.42
C ILE A 32 -5.36 -29.14 35.76
N MET A 33 -5.39 -30.14 34.86
CA MET A 33 -5.16 -31.54 35.25
C MET A 33 -4.68 -32.41 34.06
N LEU A 34 -3.47 -32.95 34.20
CA LEU A 34 -2.85 -34.05 33.43
C LEU A 34 -2.94 -35.34 34.27
N GLN A 35 -2.91 -36.51 33.61
CA GLN A 35 -2.77 -37.92 34.10
C GLN A 35 -3.95 -38.83 33.65
N LEU A 36 -3.83 -40.10 33.26
CA LEU A 36 -2.75 -41.04 32.91
C LEU A 36 -3.42 -42.28 32.23
N ILE A 37 -2.76 -42.86 31.21
CA ILE A 37 -2.59 -44.30 30.85
C ILE A 37 -3.73 -45.32 31.05
N HIS A 38 -4.05 -46.09 29.99
CA HIS A 38 -4.08 -47.58 29.85
C HIS A 38 -4.21 -47.91 28.34
N LEU A 39 -3.17 -48.39 27.64
CA LEU A 39 -2.67 -49.78 27.50
C LEU A 39 -3.50 -50.67 26.55
N ALA A 40 -2.97 -50.93 25.34
CA ALA A 40 -2.87 -52.27 24.74
C ALA A 40 -1.92 -52.24 23.51
N ALA A 41 -0.75 -52.85 23.69
CA ALA A 41 0.18 -53.19 22.62
C ALA A 41 -0.25 -54.49 21.93
N ALA A 42 0.10 -54.66 20.65
CA ALA A 42 1.11 -55.63 20.21
C ALA A 42 0.92 -56.11 18.76
N THR A 43 2.07 -56.40 18.12
CA THR A 43 2.31 -57.06 16.82
C THR A 43 2.21 -56.12 15.61
N GLY A 44 3.24 -55.79 14.84
CA GLY A 44 4.57 -56.36 14.65
C GLY A 44 4.63 -57.11 13.33
N PHE A 45 4.85 -56.42 12.20
CA PHE A 45 5.40 -57.03 10.98
C PHE A 45 6.06 -56.00 10.06
N LEU A 46 7.29 -56.30 9.67
CA LEU A 46 8.09 -55.61 8.65
C LEU A 46 7.53 -55.90 7.25
N ALA A 47 7.25 -54.85 6.48
CA ALA A 47 7.32 -54.91 5.02
C ALA A 47 7.63 -53.52 4.46
N SER A 48 8.87 -53.38 4.00
CA SER A 48 9.28 -52.37 3.01
C SER A 48 8.54 -52.66 1.71
N VAL A 49 7.68 -51.74 1.29
CA VAL A 49 7.19 -51.63 -0.09
C VAL A 49 7.26 -50.15 -0.43
N GLY A 50 8.10 -49.82 -1.41
CA GLY A 50 8.20 -48.49 -1.96
C GLY A 50 6.86 -48.07 -2.55
N HIS A 51 6.28 -47.01 -2.00
CA HIS A 51 5.24 -46.25 -2.68
C HIS A 51 5.89 -45.07 -3.38
N THR A 52 6.15 -45.25 -4.67
CA THR A 52 6.18 -44.16 -5.63
C THR A 52 4.81 -43.49 -5.61
N PHE A 53 4.69 -42.38 -4.88
CA PHE A 53 3.59 -41.45 -5.07
C PHE A 53 3.90 -40.63 -6.32
N ALA A 54 3.47 -41.14 -7.47
CA ALA A 54 3.18 -40.27 -8.60
C ALA A 54 1.89 -39.52 -8.26
N HIS A 55 2.02 -38.30 -7.74
CA HIS A 55 0.94 -37.33 -7.82
C HIS A 55 1.05 -36.64 -9.18
N PRO A 56 0.04 -36.72 -10.06
CA PRO A 56 -0.16 -35.67 -11.02
C PRO A 56 -0.64 -34.49 -10.20
N ASP A 57 0.27 -33.57 -9.85
CA ASP A 57 -0.15 -32.29 -9.28
C ASP A 57 -0.87 -31.54 -10.40
N LEU A 58 -2.18 -31.77 -10.39
CA LEU A 58 -3.22 -30.85 -10.81
C LEU A 58 -2.75 -29.46 -10.35
N VAL A 59 -2.26 -28.65 -11.30
CA VAL A 59 -2.26 -27.20 -11.11
C VAL A 59 -3.72 -26.84 -10.94
N LEU A 60 -4.15 -26.67 -9.69
CA LEU A 60 -5.43 -26.07 -9.39
C LEU A 60 -5.32 -24.63 -9.92
N PRO A 61 -6.11 -24.24 -10.94
CA PRO A 61 -6.21 -22.83 -11.27
C PRO A 61 -6.65 -22.11 -10.00
N ARG A 62 -5.95 -20.99 -9.69
CA ARG A 62 -6.16 -20.04 -8.59
C ARG A 62 -7.25 -20.51 -7.61
N GLN A 63 -6.85 -20.92 -6.40
CA GLN A 63 -7.81 -20.94 -5.29
C GLN A 63 -8.64 -19.67 -5.37
N SER A 64 -9.97 -19.85 -5.37
CA SER A 64 -10.94 -18.78 -5.42
C SER A 64 -10.50 -17.64 -4.50
N ALA A 65 -10.15 -16.51 -5.13
CA ALA A 65 -9.82 -15.18 -4.62
C ALA A 65 -9.56 -15.02 -3.11
N PRO A 66 -8.49 -14.31 -2.69
CA PRO A 66 -8.51 -13.72 -1.36
C PRO A 66 -9.75 -12.82 -1.24
N THR A 67 -10.42 -12.98 -0.11
CA THR A 67 -11.67 -12.37 0.32
C THR A 67 -11.76 -10.86 0.03
N ALA A 68 -12.83 -10.48 -0.68
CA ALA A 68 -13.45 -9.15 -0.80
C ALA A 68 -12.56 -7.97 -1.25
N LEU A 69 -12.64 -7.67 -2.55
CA LEU A 69 -12.09 -6.47 -3.20
C LEU A 69 -13.19 -5.41 -3.42
N CYS A 70 -12.83 -4.12 -3.37
CA CYS A 70 -13.72 -2.97 -3.51
C CYS A 70 -14.46 -2.93 -4.86
N PRO A 71 -15.80 -2.72 -4.90
CA PRO A 71 -16.59 -2.87 -6.11
C PRO A 71 -16.31 -1.86 -7.21
N ASP A 72 -15.80 -0.69 -6.86
CA ASP A 72 -15.56 0.40 -7.80
C ASP A 72 -14.10 0.46 -8.29
N LEU A 73 -13.21 -0.35 -7.69
CA LEU A 73 -11.83 -0.39 -8.13
C LEU A 73 -11.69 -1.26 -9.38
N GLN A 74 -11.79 -0.62 -10.54
CA GLN A 74 -11.52 -1.28 -11.81
C GLN A 74 -10.01 -1.46 -11.96
N ILE A 75 -9.57 -2.71 -11.93
CA ILE A 75 -8.23 -3.08 -12.35
C ILE A 75 -8.25 -3.21 -13.87
N PRO A 76 -7.57 -2.34 -14.62
CA PRO A 76 -7.51 -2.49 -16.06
C PRO A 76 -6.89 -3.86 -16.38
N SER A 77 -7.60 -4.68 -17.16
CA SER A 77 -7.00 -5.89 -17.74
C SER A 77 -6.01 -5.44 -18.81
N GLY A 78 -4.80 -5.07 -18.40
CA GLY A 78 -3.72 -4.75 -19.33
C GLY A 78 -3.40 -5.96 -20.20
N SER A 79 -2.80 -5.73 -21.37
CA SER A 79 -2.33 -6.81 -22.26
C SER A 79 -1.09 -7.56 -21.72
N GLY A 80 -0.77 -7.38 -20.43
CA GLY A 80 0.47 -7.79 -19.79
C GLY A 80 1.72 -7.20 -20.45
N GLY A 81 2.85 -7.92 -20.40
CA GLY A 81 4.11 -7.48 -20.99
C GLY A 81 4.81 -6.37 -20.20
N ARG A 82 4.51 -6.22 -18.92
CA ARG A 82 5.11 -5.22 -18.03
C ARG A 82 6.42 -5.76 -17.44
N LYS A 83 7.31 -4.86 -17.01
CA LYS A 83 8.52 -5.17 -16.23
C LYS A 83 8.41 -4.47 -14.88
N ILE A 84 8.18 -5.23 -13.82
CA ILE A 84 7.95 -4.67 -12.48
C ILE A 84 9.13 -5.02 -11.58
N ALA A 85 9.71 -4.03 -10.93
CA ALA A 85 10.63 -4.26 -9.82
C ALA A 85 9.88 -3.97 -8.50
N VAL A 86 9.89 -4.94 -7.59
CA VAL A 86 9.42 -4.76 -6.22
C VAL A 86 10.63 -4.60 -5.33
N VAL A 87 10.75 -3.43 -4.70
CA VAL A 87 11.91 -3.00 -3.92
C VAL A 87 11.52 -2.99 -2.46
N ILE A 88 12.10 -3.89 -1.67
CA ILE A 88 11.65 -4.19 -0.31
C ILE A 88 12.76 -3.84 0.67
N ASP A 89 12.39 -3.00 1.64
CA ASP A 89 13.25 -2.57 2.74
C ASP A 89 13.42 -3.70 3.75
N SER A 90 14.61 -4.28 3.86
CA SER A 90 14.95 -5.29 4.86
C SER A 90 15.76 -4.71 6.02
N SER A 91 15.75 -3.40 6.22
CA SER A 91 16.52 -2.80 7.30
C SER A 91 16.00 -3.18 8.70
N SER A 92 16.86 -3.00 9.70
CA SER A 92 16.55 -3.41 11.08
C SER A 92 15.43 -2.63 11.77
N SER A 93 15.03 -1.47 11.27
CA SER A 93 13.90 -0.70 11.79
C SER A 93 12.56 -1.44 11.59
N ASN A 94 12.46 -2.26 10.54
CA ASN A 94 11.30 -3.09 10.24
C ASN A 94 10.96 -4.09 11.35
N HIS A 95 11.90 -4.47 12.23
CA HIS A 95 11.57 -5.27 13.41
C HIS A 95 10.55 -4.60 14.35
N GLY A 96 10.55 -3.27 14.39
CA GLY A 96 9.63 -2.48 15.21
C GLY A 96 8.45 -1.92 14.43
N THR A 97 8.69 -1.46 13.20
CA THR A 97 7.69 -0.79 12.36
C THR A 97 6.84 -1.77 11.55
N ASP A 98 7.34 -2.98 11.28
CA ASP A 98 6.66 -4.02 10.51
C ASP A 98 6.87 -5.44 11.11
N PRO A 99 6.39 -5.71 12.33
CA PRO A 99 6.61 -6.99 12.99
C PRO A 99 5.92 -8.18 12.30
N ASP A 100 4.97 -7.91 11.39
CA ASP A 100 4.15 -8.90 10.69
C ASP A 100 4.55 -9.07 9.21
N ASP A 101 5.67 -8.47 8.78
CA ASP A 101 6.19 -8.50 7.41
C ASP A 101 5.16 -8.07 6.35
N LEU A 102 4.34 -7.05 6.65
CA LEU A 102 3.33 -6.49 5.75
C LEU A 102 3.95 -5.99 4.44
N ARG A 103 5.19 -5.47 4.47
CA ARG A 103 5.93 -5.10 3.25
C ARG A 103 6.20 -6.31 2.36
N VAL A 104 6.57 -7.45 2.95
CA VAL A 104 6.83 -8.68 2.19
C VAL A 104 5.53 -9.27 1.65
N ALA A 105 4.46 -9.23 2.46
CA ALA A 105 3.12 -9.64 2.04
C ALA A 105 2.59 -8.80 0.86
N ALA A 106 2.85 -7.48 0.86
CA ALA A 106 2.52 -6.60 -0.25
C ALA A 106 3.27 -6.96 -1.53
N GLY A 107 4.57 -7.23 -1.43
CA GLY A 107 5.38 -7.66 -2.56
C GLY A 107 4.87 -8.95 -3.20
N ARG A 108 4.51 -9.94 -2.39
CA ARG A 108 3.87 -11.19 -2.87
C ARG A 108 2.53 -10.93 -3.53
N SER A 109 1.68 -10.11 -2.91
CA SER A 109 0.36 -9.77 -3.45
C SER A 109 0.46 -9.03 -4.79
N LEU A 110 1.50 -8.20 -4.98
CA LEU A 110 1.81 -7.59 -6.27
C LEU A 110 2.26 -8.62 -7.31
N ALA A 111 3.09 -9.59 -6.95
CA ALA A 111 3.47 -10.68 -7.85
C ALA A 111 2.25 -11.48 -8.32
N ASP A 112 1.31 -11.77 -7.41
CA ASP A 112 0.10 -12.57 -7.66
C ASP A 112 -0.93 -11.93 -8.60
N VAL A 113 -0.78 -10.63 -8.91
CA VAL A 113 -1.65 -9.93 -9.89
C VAL A 113 -0.97 -9.72 -11.25
N LEU A 114 0.31 -10.08 -11.37
CA LEU A 114 1.02 -10.06 -12.64
C LEU A 114 0.68 -11.31 -13.47
N VAL A 115 0.69 -11.15 -14.78
CA VAL A 115 0.46 -12.24 -15.73
C VAL A 115 1.70 -13.12 -15.77
N SER A 116 1.58 -14.35 -15.29
CA SER A 116 2.64 -15.35 -15.36
C SER A 116 2.89 -15.88 -16.78
N THR A 117 4.01 -16.58 -16.99
CA THR A 117 4.29 -17.24 -18.28
C THR A 117 3.21 -18.27 -18.63
N ALA A 118 2.65 -18.94 -17.62
CA ALA A 118 1.63 -19.96 -17.80
C ALA A 118 0.25 -19.39 -18.21
N GLU A 119 -0.02 -18.13 -17.84
CA GLU A 119 -1.27 -17.42 -18.18
C GLU A 119 -1.20 -16.69 -19.52
N ALA A 120 0.00 -16.46 -20.05
CA ALA A 120 0.20 -15.77 -21.31
C ALA A 120 -0.48 -16.53 -22.47
N THR A 121 -1.07 -15.75 -23.39
CA THR A 121 -1.74 -16.25 -24.61
C THR A 121 -1.28 -15.45 -25.82
N ALA A 122 -1.90 -15.66 -26.99
CA ALA A 122 -1.58 -14.86 -28.18
C ALA A 122 -1.88 -13.36 -28.02
N ASP A 123 -2.88 -13.02 -27.20
CA ASP A 123 -3.35 -11.65 -26.99
C ASP A 123 -2.99 -11.09 -25.59
N LEU A 124 -2.27 -11.88 -24.78
CA LEU A 124 -1.89 -11.55 -23.41
C LEU A 124 -0.43 -11.91 -23.18
N GLN A 125 0.44 -10.93 -23.01
CA GLN A 125 1.87 -11.15 -22.80
C GLN A 125 2.16 -11.42 -21.32
N ALA A 126 3.12 -12.29 -21.04
CA ALA A 126 3.63 -12.46 -19.68
C ALA A 126 4.27 -11.16 -19.19
N ASP A 127 4.02 -10.81 -17.93
CA ASP A 127 4.80 -9.81 -17.24
C ASP A 127 6.12 -10.42 -16.74
N GLN A 128 7.06 -9.55 -16.39
CA GLN A 128 8.31 -9.91 -15.75
C GLN A 128 8.40 -9.21 -14.41
N LEU A 129 8.88 -9.94 -13.41
CA LEU A 129 9.08 -9.45 -12.04
C LEU A 129 10.55 -9.54 -11.67
N ALA A 130 11.07 -8.49 -11.04
CA ALA A 130 12.31 -8.51 -10.29
C ALA A 130 12.02 -8.19 -8.81
N ILE A 131 12.78 -8.78 -7.90
CA ILE A 131 12.72 -8.47 -6.47
C ILE A 131 14.09 -7.94 -6.05
N VAL A 132 14.07 -6.73 -5.48
CA VAL A 132 15.23 -6.06 -4.90
C VAL A 132 15.04 -6.02 -3.40
N ASP A 133 15.99 -6.59 -2.70
CA ASP A 133 16.13 -6.50 -1.26
C ASP A 133 17.10 -5.35 -0.94
N PHE A 134 16.76 -4.45 -0.02
CA PHE A 134 17.68 -3.38 0.37
C PHE A 134 17.74 -3.14 1.88
N ASP A 135 18.98 -3.01 2.34
CA ASP A 135 19.34 -2.63 3.70
C ASP A 135 20.40 -1.50 3.65
N SER A 136 21.57 -1.69 4.24
CA SER A 136 22.80 -0.94 4.00
C SER A 136 23.22 -0.91 2.52
N SER A 137 22.82 -1.92 1.74
CA SER A 137 23.06 -2.04 0.29
C SER A 137 21.87 -2.71 -0.39
N ALA A 138 21.77 -2.64 -1.71
CA ALA A 138 20.72 -3.32 -2.46
C ALA A 138 21.24 -4.57 -3.18
N THR A 139 20.42 -5.63 -3.17
CA THR A 139 20.67 -6.89 -3.87
C THR A 139 19.45 -7.27 -4.69
N VAL A 140 19.63 -7.57 -5.98
CA VAL A 140 18.59 -8.22 -6.78
C VAL A 140 18.55 -9.69 -6.37
N ILE A 141 17.56 -10.08 -5.58
CA ILE A 141 17.41 -11.47 -5.08
C ILE A 141 16.60 -12.34 -6.04
N TYR A 142 15.85 -11.71 -6.94
CA TYR A 142 15.18 -12.34 -8.05
C TYR A 142 15.30 -11.43 -9.28
N GLU A 143 16.07 -11.86 -10.29
CA GLU A 143 16.18 -11.14 -11.56
C GLU A 143 14.86 -11.17 -12.34
N LEU A 144 14.72 -10.29 -13.33
CA LEU A 144 13.54 -10.22 -14.21
C LEU A 144 13.15 -11.60 -14.77
N GLY A 145 12.09 -12.16 -14.22
CA GLY A 145 11.63 -13.52 -14.47
C GLY A 145 10.11 -13.65 -14.35
N ASP A 146 9.64 -14.90 -14.35
CA ASP A 146 8.21 -15.22 -14.22
C ASP A 146 7.72 -14.87 -12.79
N PRO A 147 6.72 -14.00 -12.62
CA PRO A 147 6.21 -13.66 -11.29
C PRO A 147 5.77 -14.88 -10.46
N ALA A 148 5.28 -15.94 -11.09
CA ALA A 148 4.85 -17.15 -10.37
C ALA A 148 6.02 -17.98 -9.77
N ALA A 149 7.27 -17.69 -10.17
CA ALA A 149 8.46 -18.36 -9.68
C ALA A 149 9.25 -17.52 -8.66
N ALA A 150 8.78 -16.32 -8.34
CA ALA A 150 9.48 -15.41 -7.46
C ALA A 150 9.40 -15.86 -6.00
N ASP A 151 10.52 -15.82 -5.29
CA ASP A 151 10.62 -16.17 -3.88
C ASP A 151 11.00 -14.95 -3.05
N PHE A 152 10.22 -14.72 -1.99
CA PHE A 152 10.41 -13.61 -1.06
C PHE A 152 10.93 -14.10 0.31
N SER A 153 11.24 -15.39 0.45
CA SER A 153 11.60 -16.01 1.73
C SER A 153 12.96 -15.57 2.29
N SER A 154 13.83 -15.02 1.45
CA SER A 154 15.16 -14.52 1.86
C SER A 154 15.17 -13.10 2.39
N ILE A 155 14.06 -12.36 2.24
CA ILE A 155 13.95 -10.99 2.74
C ILE A 155 13.83 -11.06 4.26
N ASP A 156 14.74 -10.38 4.96
CA ASP A 156 14.77 -10.30 6.41
C ASP A 156 14.60 -8.86 6.89
N SER A 157 14.93 -8.57 8.15
CA SER A 157 14.87 -7.24 8.78
C SER A 157 16.22 -6.93 9.46
N PHE A 158 17.35 -7.07 8.75
CA PHE A 158 18.69 -6.79 9.27
C PHE A 158 19.43 -5.70 8.48
N GLY A 159 20.33 -4.99 9.17
CA GLY A 159 21.20 -3.99 8.54
C GLY A 159 20.74 -2.54 8.70
N GLY A 160 21.42 -1.64 7.99
CA GLY A 160 21.05 -0.22 7.84
C GLY A 160 19.97 -0.03 6.78
N THR A 161 19.73 1.22 6.38
CA THR A 161 18.68 1.55 5.39
C THR A 161 19.26 2.40 4.27
N SER A 162 18.96 2.05 3.02
CA SER A 162 19.44 2.74 1.82
C SER A 162 18.43 2.62 0.69
N ILE A 163 17.31 3.34 0.83
CA ILE A 163 16.24 3.41 -0.18
C ILE A 163 16.81 3.80 -1.56
N VAL A 164 17.79 4.71 -1.57
CA VAL A 164 18.51 5.15 -2.78
C VAL A 164 19.11 3.97 -3.54
N SER A 165 19.80 3.06 -2.83
CA SER A 165 20.42 1.89 -3.45
C SER A 165 19.37 0.92 -3.98
N GLY A 166 18.25 0.76 -3.27
CA GLY A 166 17.14 -0.07 -3.73
C GLY A 166 16.54 0.42 -5.05
N VAL A 167 16.26 1.72 -5.15
CA VAL A 167 15.75 2.33 -6.39
C VAL A 167 16.80 2.26 -7.51
N GLU A 168 18.08 2.52 -7.21
CA GLU A 168 19.17 2.41 -8.19
C GLU A 168 19.27 0.99 -8.77
N ALA A 169 19.32 -0.04 -7.91
CA ALA A 169 19.39 -1.44 -8.34
C ALA A 169 18.16 -1.86 -9.17
N ALA A 170 16.97 -1.37 -8.82
CA ALA A 170 15.77 -1.62 -9.59
C ALA A 170 15.83 -0.98 -10.99
N VAL A 171 16.30 0.27 -11.09
CA VAL A 171 16.49 0.93 -12.40
C VAL A 171 17.50 0.16 -13.25
N ASP A 172 18.62 -0.27 -12.67
CA ASP A 172 19.65 -1.02 -13.38
C ASP A 172 19.13 -2.37 -13.88
N GLU A 173 18.40 -3.11 -13.05
CA GLU A 173 17.79 -4.38 -13.44
C GLU A 173 16.72 -4.20 -14.53
N LEU A 174 15.87 -3.16 -14.42
CA LEU A 174 14.82 -2.87 -15.41
C LEU A 174 15.36 -2.37 -16.75
N THR A 175 16.62 -1.94 -16.82
CA THR A 175 17.24 -1.33 -18.00
C THR A 175 18.42 -2.12 -18.56
N LYS A 176 18.72 -3.30 -17.99
CA LYS A 176 19.79 -4.16 -18.50
C LYS A 176 19.58 -4.52 -19.97
N PRO A 177 20.66 -4.62 -20.79
CA PRO A 177 20.56 -4.70 -22.25
C PRO A 177 19.62 -5.80 -22.80
N GLU A 178 19.51 -6.92 -22.09
CA GLU A 178 18.71 -8.08 -22.44
C GLU A 178 17.24 -8.01 -21.98
N SER A 179 16.86 -7.00 -21.19
CA SER A 179 15.50 -6.84 -20.67
C SER A 179 14.51 -6.20 -21.66
N GLY A 180 14.95 -5.87 -22.87
CA GLY A 180 14.11 -5.21 -23.87
C GLY A 180 13.69 -3.77 -23.50
N PRO A 181 12.71 -3.17 -24.20
CA PRO A 181 12.32 -1.77 -24.01
C PRO A 181 11.79 -1.49 -22.58
N THR A 182 12.19 -0.35 -22.02
CA THR A 182 11.82 0.07 -20.65
C THR A 182 10.70 1.11 -20.65
N ALA A 183 10.81 2.14 -21.49
CA ALA A 183 9.87 3.25 -21.51
C ALA A 183 8.42 2.76 -21.62
N ASP A 184 7.57 3.25 -20.71
CA ASP A 184 6.14 2.97 -20.61
C ASP A 184 5.79 1.50 -20.28
N ARG A 185 6.78 0.62 -20.18
CA ARG A 185 6.58 -0.81 -19.88
C ARG A 185 7.10 -1.20 -18.52
N ALA A 186 7.77 -0.29 -17.81
CA ALA A 186 8.43 -0.57 -16.56
C ALA A 186 7.84 0.21 -15.39
N GLY A 187 7.86 -0.42 -14.22
CA GLY A 187 7.40 0.14 -12.95
C GLY A 187 8.27 -0.31 -11.79
N ILE A 188 8.41 0.56 -10.80
CA ILE A 188 9.05 0.28 -9.52
C ILE A 188 8.00 0.48 -8.42
N VAL A 189 7.86 -0.50 -7.54
CA VAL A 189 7.08 -0.37 -6.31
C VAL A 189 8.00 -0.55 -5.11
N VAL A 190 8.21 0.52 -4.34
CA VAL A 190 9.04 0.52 -3.14
C VAL A 190 8.16 0.30 -1.91
N LEU A 191 8.60 -0.60 -1.02
CA LEU A 191 7.91 -0.98 0.20
C LEU A 191 8.89 -0.81 1.36
N THR A 192 8.67 0.22 2.19
CA THR A 192 9.65 0.70 3.18
C THR A 192 8.96 1.28 4.39
N ASP A 193 9.64 1.37 5.53
CA ASP A 193 9.20 2.16 6.68
C ASP A 193 9.75 3.60 6.62
N GLY A 194 10.35 4.00 5.51
CA GLY A 194 10.76 5.36 5.19
C GLY A 194 12.01 5.88 5.90
N GLN A 195 12.66 5.10 6.77
CA GLN A 195 13.79 5.59 7.55
C GLN A 195 15.11 5.69 6.73
N GLY A 196 15.99 6.61 7.12
CA GLY A 196 17.44 6.48 6.88
C GLY A 196 17.99 6.82 5.49
N GLY A 197 17.27 7.56 4.64
CA GLY A 197 17.72 7.93 3.28
C GLY A 197 18.21 9.37 3.09
N SER A 198 19.08 9.59 2.08
CA SER A 198 19.37 10.94 1.56
C SER A 198 18.24 11.38 0.61
N VAL A 199 17.41 12.34 1.03
CA VAL A 199 16.31 12.90 0.22
C VAL A 199 16.79 13.31 -1.18
N ALA A 200 17.84 14.13 -1.26
CA ALA A 200 18.35 14.61 -2.55
C ALA A 200 18.79 13.47 -3.49
N SER A 201 19.47 12.46 -2.95
CA SER A 201 19.94 11.32 -3.75
C SER A 201 18.78 10.41 -4.17
N LEU A 202 17.76 10.27 -3.31
CA LEU A 202 16.55 9.51 -3.63
C LEU A 202 15.77 10.19 -4.77
N VAL A 203 15.58 11.50 -4.68
CA VAL A 203 14.95 12.31 -5.73
C VAL A 203 15.73 12.20 -7.04
N GLU A 204 17.07 12.20 -7.00
CA GLU A 204 17.91 11.98 -8.19
C GLU A 204 17.63 10.61 -8.84
N GLN A 205 17.54 9.53 -8.07
CA GLN A 205 17.25 8.19 -8.61
C GLN A 205 15.81 8.06 -9.13
N ILE A 206 14.82 8.68 -8.47
CA ILE A 206 13.45 8.74 -8.98
C ILE A 206 13.41 9.50 -10.31
N ASN A 207 14.09 10.66 -10.41
CA ASN A 207 14.17 11.43 -11.65
C ASN A 207 14.92 10.68 -12.76
N ARG A 208 15.94 9.88 -12.42
CA ARG A 208 16.59 8.97 -13.36
C ARG A 208 15.59 7.94 -13.90
N ALA A 209 14.78 7.33 -13.04
CA ALA A 209 13.73 6.39 -13.44
C ALA A 209 12.70 7.06 -14.37
N ILE A 210 12.25 8.28 -14.05
CA ILE A 210 11.34 9.09 -14.88
C ILE A 210 11.95 9.33 -16.27
N GLY A 211 13.22 9.72 -16.35
CA GLY A 211 13.92 9.95 -17.62
C GLY A 211 14.01 8.70 -18.51
N LEU A 212 13.80 7.51 -17.94
CA LEU A 212 13.76 6.22 -18.63
C LEU A 212 12.33 5.72 -18.91
N GLY A 213 11.31 6.52 -18.56
CA GLY A 213 9.89 6.19 -18.70
C GLY A 213 9.41 5.14 -17.71
N ILE A 214 10.05 5.02 -16.54
CA ILE A 214 9.68 4.11 -15.46
C ILE A 214 8.75 4.85 -14.48
N ARG A 215 7.60 4.24 -14.16
CA ARG A 215 6.70 4.72 -13.11
C ARG A 215 7.21 4.28 -11.74
N VAL A 216 7.17 5.12 -10.72
CA VAL A 216 7.69 4.80 -9.37
C VAL A 216 6.64 5.06 -8.31
N SER A 217 6.17 4.00 -7.64
CA SER A 217 5.21 4.09 -6.52
C SER A 217 5.85 3.66 -5.20
N PHE A 218 5.39 4.23 -4.09
CA PHE A 218 5.86 3.93 -2.75
C PHE A 218 4.71 3.57 -1.81
N GLY A 219 4.89 2.49 -1.07
CA GLY A 219 4.09 2.10 0.09
C GLY A 219 4.92 2.22 1.36
N PHE A 220 4.53 3.14 2.24
CA PHE A 220 5.20 3.41 3.51
C PHE A 220 4.51 2.70 4.67
N LEU A 221 5.28 1.99 5.48
CA LEU A 221 4.80 1.42 6.74
C LEU A 221 4.99 2.45 7.85
N ALA A 222 3.87 2.82 8.46
CA ALA A 222 3.73 3.87 9.46
C ALA A 222 3.79 5.32 8.93
N ALA A 223 2.77 6.12 9.28
CA ALA A 223 2.62 7.51 8.85
C ALA A 223 3.55 8.50 9.57
N ASP A 224 4.30 8.04 10.57
CA ASP A 224 5.24 8.81 11.39
C ASP A 224 6.73 8.54 11.05
N ALA A 225 6.98 7.78 10.00
CA ALA A 225 8.30 7.53 9.44
C ALA A 225 9.02 8.83 9.04
N GLU A 226 10.22 9.07 9.59
CA GLU A 226 11.07 10.21 9.20
C GLU A 226 11.47 10.09 7.71
N GLY A 227 10.82 10.86 6.83
CA GLY A 227 11.02 10.83 5.38
C GLY A 227 9.74 10.49 4.59
N ALA A 228 8.78 9.83 5.23
CA ALA A 228 7.42 9.70 4.73
C ALA A 228 6.76 11.08 4.76
N GLY A 229 6.54 11.66 3.58
CA GLY A 229 5.97 13.00 3.46
C GLY A 229 6.98 14.13 3.19
N ASP A 230 8.26 13.81 2.91
CA ASP A 230 9.16 14.84 2.37
C ASP A 230 8.59 15.39 1.05
N PRO A 231 8.43 16.72 0.91
CA PRO A 231 7.76 17.32 -0.24
C PRO A 231 8.47 17.05 -1.56
N ASP A 232 9.81 16.99 -1.57
CA ASP A 232 10.58 16.79 -2.79
C ASP A 232 10.46 15.33 -3.26
N VAL A 233 10.46 14.37 -2.32
CA VAL A 233 10.22 12.95 -2.62
C VAL A 233 8.79 12.74 -3.12
N LEU A 234 7.79 13.33 -2.44
CA LEU A 234 6.39 13.27 -2.88
C LEU A 234 6.20 13.83 -4.28
N ALA A 235 6.76 15.02 -4.55
CA ALA A 235 6.68 15.65 -5.86
C ALA A 235 7.34 14.78 -6.95
N ALA A 236 8.47 14.15 -6.66
CA ALA A 236 9.15 13.25 -7.58
C ALA A 236 8.32 11.99 -7.87
N ILE A 237 7.76 11.34 -6.86
CA ILE A 237 6.88 10.17 -7.00
C ILE A 237 5.68 10.50 -7.90
N LEU A 238 4.96 11.59 -7.58
CA LEU A 238 3.78 12.02 -8.35
C LEU A 238 4.14 12.43 -9.79
N SER A 239 5.33 12.98 -10.01
CA SER A 239 5.80 13.33 -11.35
C SER A 239 6.18 12.11 -12.20
N SER A 240 6.38 10.95 -11.58
CA SER A 240 6.50 9.66 -12.30
C SER A 240 5.15 9.04 -12.67
N SER A 241 4.03 9.72 -12.34
CA SER A 241 2.67 9.17 -12.34
C SER A 241 2.51 7.97 -11.41
N GLY A 242 3.36 7.85 -10.39
CA GLY A 242 3.25 6.84 -9.36
C GLY A 242 2.38 7.29 -8.20
N ILE A 243 2.16 6.38 -7.25
CA ILE A 243 1.39 6.63 -6.03
C ILE A 243 2.32 6.68 -4.83
N TYR A 244 2.04 7.62 -3.93
CA TYR A 244 2.49 7.55 -2.56
C TYR A 244 1.32 7.10 -1.69
N SER A 245 1.54 6.09 -0.85
CA SER A 245 0.60 5.75 0.20
C SER A 245 1.28 5.29 1.48
N ALA A 246 0.60 5.49 2.61
CA ALA A 246 1.01 4.96 3.91
C ALA A 246 -0.06 4.02 4.46
N PHE A 247 0.38 2.91 5.06
CA PHE A 247 -0.46 1.89 5.70
C PHE A 247 0.22 1.31 6.95
N ASP A 248 -0.55 0.79 7.89
CA ASP A 248 -0.04 0.29 9.18
C ASP A 248 -0.66 -1.05 9.60
N ASN A 249 -1.47 -1.65 8.73
CA ASN A 249 -2.15 -2.91 9.00
C ASN A 249 -2.38 -3.71 7.70
N ALA A 250 -2.63 -5.01 7.83
CA ALA A 250 -2.80 -5.92 6.69
C ALA A 250 -3.95 -5.54 5.74
N ALA A 251 -5.05 -4.98 6.26
CA ALA A 251 -6.15 -4.54 5.40
C ALA A 251 -5.71 -3.35 4.54
N ALA A 252 -5.06 -2.35 5.16
CA ALA A 252 -4.52 -1.18 4.47
C ALA A 252 -3.43 -1.57 3.47
N GLN A 253 -2.57 -2.51 3.81
CA GLN A 253 -1.59 -3.08 2.88
C GLN A 253 -2.25 -3.64 1.61
N GLN A 254 -3.33 -4.42 1.73
CA GLN A 254 -4.04 -4.92 0.56
C GLN A 254 -4.70 -3.78 -0.23
N GLY A 255 -5.25 -2.78 0.47
CA GLY A 255 -5.75 -1.54 -0.15
C GLY A 255 -4.69 -0.85 -1.00
N PHE A 256 -3.46 -0.74 -0.51
CA PHE A 256 -2.34 -0.15 -1.25
C PHE A 256 -2.03 -0.93 -2.54
N VAL A 257 -1.92 -2.26 -2.46
CA VAL A 257 -1.69 -3.10 -3.64
C VAL A 257 -2.78 -2.90 -4.67
N ASN A 258 -4.03 -2.90 -4.23
CA ASN A 258 -5.18 -2.66 -5.09
C ASN A 258 -5.08 -1.28 -5.78
N LEU A 259 -4.80 -0.23 -5.00
CA LEU A 259 -4.67 1.15 -5.50
C LEU A 259 -3.55 1.29 -6.54
N VAL A 260 -2.37 0.72 -6.29
CA VAL A 260 -1.25 0.75 -7.24
C VAL A 260 -1.62 0.05 -8.55
N VAL A 261 -2.32 -1.08 -8.44
CA VAL A 261 -2.72 -1.89 -9.61
C VAL A 261 -3.80 -1.20 -10.42
N SER A 262 -4.79 -0.57 -9.78
CA SER A 262 -5.86 0.17 -10.46
C SER A 262 -5.36 1.46 -11.12
N HIS A 263 -4.39 2.12 -10.51
CA HIS A 263 -3.74 3.30 -11.08
C HIS A 263 -2.82 2.96 -12.26
N GLY A 264 -2.45 1.68 -12.39
CA GLY A 264 -1.54 1.17 -13.40
C GLY A 264 -0.10 1.12 -12.88
N LEU A 265 0.55 -0.02 -13.10
CA LEU A 265 1.92 -0.28 -12.65
C LEU A 265 2.98 0.39 -13.53
N THR A 266 2.64 0.84 -14.74
CA THR A 266 3.55 1.40 -15.75
C THR A 266 2.90 2.59 -16.44
N ASN A 267 3.67 3.40 -17.18
CA ASN A 267 3.12 4.55 -17.92
C ASN A 267 2.42 4.16 -19.24
N GLY A 268 2.64 2.94 -19.73
CA GLY A 268 2.03 2.39 -20.95
C GLY A 268 0.98 1.36 -20.60
N GLY A 269 -0.29 1.78 -20.65
CA GLY A 269 -1.45 0.96 -20.33
C GLY A 269 -2.71 1.82 -20.28
N ALA A 270 -3.88 1.22 -20.15
CA ALA A 270 -5.18 1.90 -20.10
C ALA A 270 -5.45 2.68 -18.78
N GLY A 271 -4.42 3.16 -18.09
CA GLY A 271 -4.56 3.77 -16.77
C GLY A 271 -3.56 4.90 -16.52
N ASP A 272 -3.98 6.11 -16.82
CA ASP A 272 -3.89 7.19 -15.81
C ASP A 272 -5.01 6.89 -14.81
N GLY A 273 -4.90 5.77 -14.08
CA GLY A 273 -6.05 5.22 -13.36
C GLY A 273 -6.56 6.19 -12.30
N ASP A 274 -7.72 5.88 -11.73
CA ASP A 274 -8.43 6.80 -10.85
C ASP A 274 -7.61 7.17 -9.59
N THR A 275 -7.05 8.38 -9.55
CA THR A 275 -6.38 8.98 -8.37
C THR A 275 -7.36 9.57 -7.36
N SER A 276 -8.64 9.63 -7.72
CA SER A 276 -9.67 10.30 -6.93
C SER A 276 -10.39 9.35 -5.97
N THR A 277 -10.39 8.04 -6.23
CA THR A 277 -11.01 7.07 -5.30
C THR A 277 -10.17 6.89 -4.04
N LEU A 278 -10.80 7.14 -2.88
CA LEU A 278 -10.22 6.93 -1.56
C LEU A 278 -10.54 5.52 -1.05
N LEU A 279 -9.56 4.89 -0.41
CA LEU A 279 -9.75 3.64 0.33
C LEU A 279 -9.52 3.90 1.81
N ALA A 280 -10.37 3.30 2.66
CA ALA A 280 -10.26 3.45 4.11
C ALA A 280 -8.88 3.05 4.61
N GLY A 281 -8.32 3.75 5.58
CA GLY A 281 -7.02 3.43 6.18
C GLY A 281 -5.81 3.68 5.28
N LEU A 282 -5.99 4.21 4.06
CA LEU A 282 -4.89 4.68 3.21
C LEU A 282 -4.79 6.20 3.27
N SER A 283 -3.56 6.68 3.43
CA SER A 283 -3.21 8.04 3.04
C SER A 283 -2.75 8.04 1.59
N ILE A 284 -3.18 8.99 0.77
CA ILE A 284 -2.70 9.18 -0.60
C ILE A 284 -2.19 10.62 -0.79
N ALA A 285 -1.15 10.79 -1.58
CA ALA A 285 -0.68 12.12 -1.97
C ALA A 285 -1.33 12.59 -3.26
N ALA A 286 -1.58 13.89 -3.37
CA ALA A 286 -2.09 14.53 -4.57
C ALA A 286 -1.38 15.85 -4.84
N LYS A 287 -1.27 16.20 -6.13
CA LYS A 287 -0.91 17.54 -6.59
C LYS A 287 -2.15 18.43 -6.56
N VAL A 288 -1.97 19.71 -6.23
CA VAL A 288 -3.02 20.71 -6.32
C VAL A 288 -3.41 20.89 -7.78
N ASP A 289 -4.72 20.86 -8.05
CA ASP A 289 -5.26 21.27 -9.33
C ASP A 289 -5.22 22.82 -9.41
N PRO A 290 -4.45 23.43 -10.33
CA PRO A 290 -4.37 24.88 -10.44
C PRO A 290 -5.67 25.52 -10.97
N ASP A 291 -6.53 24.72 -11.62
CA ASP A 291 -7.75 25.17 -12.28
C ASP A 291 -9.01 25.03 -11.40
N GLY A 292 -8.90 24.37 -10.24
CA GLY A 292 -10.06 24.13 -9.38
C GLY A 292 -9.79 23.27 -8.15
N PRO A 293 -10.85 22.84 -7.44
CA PRO A 293 -10.69 21.89 -6.35
C PRO A 293 -10.32 20.50 -6.89
N ASN A 294 -9.36 19.85 -6.24
CA ASN A 294 -9.20 18.41 -6.37
C ASN A 294 -10.46 17.71 -5.83
N THR A 295 -10.96 16.74 -6.56
CA THR A 295 -12.16 15.99 -6.17
C THR A 295 -11.78 14.54 -5.92
N PHE A 296 -12.26 13.98 -4.82
CA PHE A 296 -12.06 12.59 -4.42
C PHE A 296 -13.40 11.92 -4.13
N THR A 297 -13.51 10.62 -4.34
CA THR A 297 -14.71 9.82 -4.10
C THR A 297 -14.48 8.77 -3.03
N TYR A 298 -15.54 8.41 -2.31
CA TYR A 298 -15.52 7.32 -1.34
C TYR A 298 -16.88 6.62 -1.30
N ALA A 299 -16.92 5.29 -1.47
CA ALA A 299 -18.14 4.50 -1.48
C ALA A 299 -18.65 4.17 -0.07
N ALA A 300 -19.34 5.10 0.59
CA ALA A 300 -19.81 4.93 1.96
C ALA A 300 -20.98 3.95 2.11
N GLN A 301 -21.09 3.32 3.28
CA GLN A 301 -22.22 2.49 3.70
C GLN A 301 -23.14 3.22 4.68
N ASP A 302 -24.43 2.89 4.66
CA ASP A 302 -25.42 3.46 5.61
C ASP A 302 -24.99 3.27 7.08
N GLY A 303 -24.91 4.38 7.83
CA GLY A 303 -24.52 4.39 9.24
C GLY A 303 -23.02 4.21 9.50
N GLU A 304 -22.18 4.23 8.47
CA GLU A 304 -20.72 4.18 8.61
C GLU A 304 -20.18 5.48 9.21
N ASP A 305 -19.31 5.37 10.22
CA ASP A 305 -18.63 6.54 10.79
C ASP A 305 -17.32 6.76 10.03
N LEU A 306 -17.17 7.95 9.47
CA LEU A 306 -16.06 8.34 8.61
C LEU A 306 -15.31 9.53 9.18
N GLY A 307 -13.99 9.44 9.16
CA GLY A 307 -13.07 10.52 9.49
C GLY A 307 -12.15 10.82 8.32
N PHE A 308 -12.38 11.92 7.61
CA PHE A 308 -11.50 12.41 6.57
C PHE A 308 -10.45 13.34 7.16
N THR A 309 -9.20 13.11 6.81
CA THR A 309 -8.06 13.93 7.21
C THR A 309 -7.34 14.40 5.97
N VAL A 310 -7.15 15.72 5.83
CA VAL A 310 -6.40 16.32 4.74
C VAL A 310 -5.27 17.15 5.31
N THR A 311 -4.03 16.84 4.94
CA THR A 311 -2.83 17.50 5.46
C THR A 311 -2.12 18.22 4.34
N SER A 312 -1.93 19.53 4.52
CA SER A 312 -1.12 20.33 3.62
C SER A 312 0.35 19.96 3.77
N VAL A 313 1.02 19.67 2.65
CA VAL A 313 2.48 19.51 2.62
C VAL A 313 3.11 20.80 2.12
N THR A 314 2.73 21.22 0.90
CA THR A 314 3.15 22.50 0.30
C THR A 314 1.96 23.31 -0.27
N ALA A 315 0.73 22.80 -0.11
CA ALA A 315 -0.51 23.40 -0.61
C ALA A 315 -0.97 24.68 0.13
N GLY A 316 -0.29 25.06 1.22
CA GLY A 316 -0.71 26.18 2.07
C GLY A 316 -2.01 25.87 2.80
N ASN A 317 -2.88 26.88 3.01
CA ASN A 317 -4.17 26.66 3.65
C ASN A 317 -5.10 25.84 2.75
N LEU A 318 -5.81 24.89 3.35
CA LEU A 318 -6.77 24.02 2.68
C LEU A 318 -8.21 24.35 3.09
N THR A 319 -9.13 24.21 2.16
CA THR A 319 -10.59 24.18 2.42
C THR A 319 -11.15 22.90 1.84
N CYS A 320 -11.82 22.13 2.67
CA CYS A 320 -12.37 20.83 2.33
C CYS A 320 -13.90 20.88 2.46
N ALA A 321 -14.61 20.32 1.49
CA ALA A 321 -16.06 20.15 1.52
C ALA A 321 -16.41 18.71 1.16
N LEU A 322 -17.21 18.07 2.00
CA LEU A 322 -17.74 16.74 1.77
C LEU A 322 -19.20 16.84 1.36
N SER A 323 -19.58 16.16 0.30
CA SER A 323 -20.95 16.11 -0.22
C SER A 323 -21.40 14.68 -0.52
N ASP A 324 -22.71 14.47 -0.55
CA ASP A 324 -23.29 13.19 -0.98
C ASP A 324 -23.48 13.13 -2.51
N ALA A 325 -23.93 11.98 -3.02
CA ALA A 325 -24.19 11.76 -4.44
C ALA A 325 -25.25 12.71 -5.06
N SER A 326 -26.03 13.44 -4.26
CA SER A 326 -26.96 14.47 -4.75
C SER A 326 -26.30 15.85 -4.89
N GLY A 327 -25.05 15.99 -4.44
CA GLY A 327 -24.33 17.24 -4.32
C GLY A 327 -24.71 18.04 -3.07
N ALA A 328 -25.44 17.45 -2.12
CA ALA A 328 -25.74 18.11 -0.86
C ALA A 328 -24.49 18.09 0.04
N GLU A 329 -24.09 19.26 0.52
CA GLU A 329 -22.97 19.40 1.44
C GLU A 329 -23.31 18.75 2.79
N LEU A 330 -22.48 17.81 3.22
CA LEU A 330 -22.57 17.13 4.50
C LEU A 330 -21.75 17.84 5.57
N ALA A 331 -20.56 18.31 5.21
CA ALA A 331 -19.64 18.98 6.13
C ALA A 331 -18.55 19.77 5.39
N THR A 332 -17.96 20.75 6.08
CA THR A 332 -16.81 21.52 5.60
C THR A 332 -15.76 21.66 6.70
N ALA A 333 -14.49 21.73 6.33
CA ALA A 333 -13.40 22.05 7.23
C ALA A 333 -12.35 22.93 6.52
N SER A 334 -11.58 23.68 7.31
CA SER A 334 -10.37 24.36 6.83
C SER A 334 -9.17 23.88 7.63
N SER A 335 -7.99 23.94 7.03
CA SER A 335 -6.76 23.55 7.72
C SER A 335 -6.46 24.49 8.89
N ASP A 336 -5.97 23.94 9.99
CA ASP A 336 -5.44 24.69 11.11
C ASP A 336 -4.00 25.22 10.85
N GLU A 337 -3.35 25.77 11.88
CA GLU A 337 -1.98 26.28 11.80
C GLU A 337 -0.93 25.20 11.49
N SER A 338 -1.25 23.92 11.72
CA SER A 338 -0.41 22.79 11.36
C SER A 338 -0.65 22.30 9.92
N GLY A 339 -1.58 22.93 9.19
CA GLY A 339 -1.94 22.51 7.84
C GLY A 339 -2.94 21.36 7.80
N LEU A 340 -3.55 20.98 8.94
CA LEU A 340 -4.43 19.83 9.07
C LEU A 340 -5.90 20.23 9.02
N ALA A 341 -6.69 19.63 8.13
CA ALA A 341 -8.15 19.73 8.09
C ALA A 341 -8.77 18.36 8.41
N THR A 342 -9.83 18.35 9.22
CA THR A 342 -10.55 17.10 9.59
C THR A 342 -12.05 17.26 9.42
N ILE A 343 -12.68 16.29 8.77
CA ILE A 343 -14.14 16.16 8.64
C ILE A 343 -14.56 14.82 9.25
N ASN A 344 -15.46 14.84 10.22
CA ASN A 344 -16.07 13.63 10.76
C ASN A 344 -17.55 13.62 10.42
N VAL A 345 -18.04 12.51 9.86
CA VAL A 345 -19.44 12.35 9.45
C VAL A 345 -19.90 10.92 9.70
N THR A 346 -21.19 10.73 9.99
CA THR A 346 -21.83 9.42 9.86
C THR A 346 -22.57 9.40 8.53
N ALA A 347 -22.24 8.46 7.65
CA ALA A 347 -22.83 8.36 6.32
C ALA A 347 -24.35 8.13 6.42
N PRO A 348 -25.17 9.01 5.82
CA PRO A 348 -26.63 8.99 6.01
C PRO A 348 -27.34 7.91 5.19
N ALA A 349 -26.64 7.30 4.24
CA ALA A 349 -27.10 6.23 3.37
C ALA A 349 -25.88 5.57 2.70
N THR A 350 -26.09 4.38 2.10
CA THR A 350 -25.11 3.82 1.17
C THR A 350 -25.08 4.65 -0.11
N SER A 351 -23.99 5.37 -0.35
CA SER A 351 -23.81 6.26 -1.50
C SER A 351 -22.33 6.57 -1.73
N GLU A 352 -22.01 7.07 -2.94
CA GLU A 352 -20.72 7.69 -3.20
C GLU A 352 -20.70 9.09 -2.56
N LEU A 353 -19.72 9.32 -1.68
CA LEU A 353 -19.40 10.63 -1.12
C LEU A 353 -18.32 11.28 -1.96
N GLN A 354 -18.39 12.60 -2.08
CA GLN A 354 -17.41 13.41 -2.79
C GLN A 354 -16.73 14.40 -1.85
N LEU A 355 -15.41 14.28 -1.71
CA LEU A 355 -14.55 15.22 -1.00
C LEU A 355 -13.88 16.16 -2.00
N SER A 356 -14.20 17.45 -1.90
CA SER A 356 -13.57 18.52 -2.66
C SER A 356 -12.52 19.22 -1.79
N VAL A 357 -11.29 19.37 -2.28
CA VAL A 357 -10.17 20.02 -1.61
C VAL A 357 -9.67 21.21 -2.44
N SER A 358 -9.73 22.41 -1.87
CA SER A 358 -9.16 23.63 -2.45
C SER A 358 -7.94 24.08 -1.65
N ALA A 359 -6.88 24.45 -2.35
CA ALA A 359 -5.63 24.92 -1.76
C ALA A 359 -5.40 26.41 -2.03
N SER A 360 -4.75 27.10 -1.08
CA SER A 360 -4.34 28.50 -1.25
C SER A 360 -3.09 28.66 -2.13
N ASN A 361 -2.21 27.66 -2.16
CA ASN A 361 -1.09 27.61 -3.09
C ASN A 361 -1.51 26.79 -4.30
N THR A 362 -1.75 27.46 -5.42
CA THR A 362 -2.21 26.85 -6.69
C THR A 362 -1.06 26.51 -7.64
N SER A 363 0.16 26.39 -7.13
CA SER A 363 1.30 25.89 -7.92
C SER A 363 1.06 24.43 -8.31
N GLU A 364 1.41 24.05 -9.54
CA GLU A 364 1.26 22.67 -10.05
C GLU A 364 2.11 21.63 -9.27
N ASP A 365 3.15 22.09 -8.59
CA ASP A 365 4.00 21.28 -7.70
C ASP A 365 3.54 21.27 -6.24
N ALA A 366 2.50 22.04 -5.90
CA ALA A 366 1.99 22.04 -4.53
C ALA A 366 1.28 20.71 -4.23
N THR A 367 1.51 20.15 -3.05
CA THR A 367 1.00 18.82 -2.68
C THR A 367 0.30 18.83 -1.32
N PHE A 368 -0.59 17.86 -1.15
CA PHE A 368 -1.28 17.55 0.08
C PHE A 368 -1.52 16.03 0.18
N LEU A 369 -1.85 15.57 1.39
CA LEU A 369 -2.21 14.19 1.68
C LEU A 369 -3.71 14.11 2.01
N VAL A 370 -4.38 13.05 1.58
CA VAL A 370 -5.78 12.73 1.91
C VAL A 370 -5.85 11.34 2.51
N MET A 371 -6.54 11.21 3.64
CA MET A 371 -6.86 9.93 4.26
C MET A 371 -8.35 9.90 4.63
N VAL A 372 -8.95 8.72 4.55
CA VAL A 372 -10.25 8.44 5.15
C VAL A 372 -10.14 7.25 6.10
N ASN A 373 -10.62 7.41 7.33
CA ASN A 373 -10.80 6.33 8.28
C ASN A 373 -12.28 5.94 8.33
N SER A 374 -12.56 4.64 8.45
CA SER A 374 -13.91 4.10 8.51
C SER A 374 -14.08 3.17 9.71
N SER A 375 -15.24 3.25 10.37
CA SER A 375 -15.62 2.30 11.43
C SER A 375 -15.86 0.88 10.94
N LEU A 376 -16.02 0.67 9.63
CA LEU A 376 -16.16 -0.63 8.99
C LEU A 376 -14.83 -1.19 8.42
N GLY A 377 -13.78 -0.36 8.39
CA GLY A 377 -12.49 -0.70 7.78
C GLY A 377 -12.57 -0.83 6.25
N ILE A 378 -11.59 -1.49 5.65
CA ILE A 378 -11.53 -1.71 4.18
C ILE A 378 -12.47 -2.83 3.72
N ALA A 379 -12.79 -3.77 4.62
CA ALA A 379 -13.47 -5.03 4.30
C ALA A 379 -14.97 -4.89 3.96
N SER A 380 -15.59 -3.73 4.16
CA SER A 380 -17.00 -3.49 3.82
C SER A 380 -17.25 -3.27 2.33
N HIS A 381 -16.20 -2.99 1.56
CA HIS A 381 -16.27 -2.74 0.13
C HIS A 381 -16.25 -4.09 -0.62
N SER A 382 -17.42 -4.67 -0.88
CA SER A 382 -17.57 -6.00 -1.52
C SER A 382 -17.70 -5.96 -3.05
N GLU A 383 -17.00 -6.88 -3.72
CA GLU A 383 -17.13 -7.39 -5.12
C GLU A 383 -16.61 -6.55 -6.30
N VAL A 384 -15.35 -6.77 -6.71
CA VAL A 384 -14.83 -6.37 -8.04
C VAL A 384 -15.57 -7.08 -9.18
N LYS A 385 -16.04 -6.31 -10.17
CA LYS A 385 -16.32 -6.79 -11.52
C LYS A 385 -15.08 -6.58 -12.40
N LEU A 386 -14.44 -7.68 -12.82
CA LEU A 386 -13.50 -7.63 -13.94
C LEU A 386 -14.29 -7.24 -15.21
N THR A 387 -14.05 -6.04 -15.74
CA THR A 387 -14.58 -5.66 -17.03
C THR A 387 -13.68 -6.22 -18.12
N SER A 388 -14.00 -7.40 -18.65
CA SER A 388 -13.37 -7.85 -19.89
C SER A 388 -13.74 -6.88 -21.00
N GLU A 389 -12.76 -6.23 -21.64
CA GLU A 389 -13.01 -5.55 -22.91
C GLU A 389 -13.55 -6.58 -23.91
N THR A 390 -14.82 -6.41 -24.31
CA THR A 390 -15.39 -7.16 -25.43
C THR A 390 -14.57 -6.87 -26.67
N SER A 391 -13.62 -7.77 -26.98
CA SER A 391 -12.98 -7.86 -28.28
C SER A 391 -14.08 -7.86 -29.35
N LYS A 392 -14.16 -6.77 -30.12
CA LYS A 392 -15.02 -6.65 -31.29
C LYS A 392 -14.59 -7.74 -32.27
N LYS A 393 -15.25 -8.90 -32.20
CA LYS A 393 -15.20 -9.91 -33.26
C LYS A 393 -15.63 -9.24 -34.56
N HIS A 394 -14.67 -8.90 -35.40
CA HIS A 394 -14.90 -8.61 -36.81
C HIS A 394 -15.53 -9.86 -37.40
N ASN A 395 -16.83 -9.79 -37.64
CA ASN A 395 -17.58 -10.80 -38.36
C ASN A 395 -17.13 -10.71 -39.83
N VAL A 396 -16.09 -11.46 -40.20
CA VAL A 396 -15.74 -11.66 -41.61
C VAL A 396 -16.84 -12.51 -42.21
N GLN A 397 -17.82 -11.82 -42.78
CA GLN A 397 -18.84 -12.40 -43.63
C GLN A 397 -18.12 -12.95 -44.88
N MET A 398 -17.92 -14.27 -44.92
CA MET A 398 -17.57 -14.94 -46.17
C MET A 398 -18.79 -14.87 -47.10
N ASP A 399 -18.83 -13.84 -47.94
CA ASP A 399 -19.69 -13.85 -49.12
C ASP A 399 -19.11 -14.85 -50.13
N ARG A 400 -19.81 -15.99 -50.24
CA ARG A 400 -19.75 -16.84 -51.43
C ARG A 400 -20.49 -16.15 -52.57
N MET A 401 -19.78 -15.86 -53.65
CA MET A 401 -20.22 -15.75 -55.07
C MET A 401 -18.95 -15.26 -55.81
N TRP A 402 -18.24 -16.04 -56.63
CA TRP A 402 -18.64 -16.91 -57.74
C TRP A 402 -17.74 -18.15 -57.85
#